data_AF-A0A4Y7SXU5-F1
#
_entry.id   AF-A0A4Y7SXU5-F1
#
_cell.length_a   1.000
_cell.length_b   1.000
_cell.length_c   1.000
_cell.angle_alpha   90.00
_cell.angle_beta   90.00
_cell.angle_gamma   90.00
#
_symmetry.space_group_name_H-M   'P 1'
#
loop_
_entity.id
_entity.type
_entity.pdbx_description
1 polymer ?
#
loop_
_entity_poly.entity_id
_entity_poly.type
_entity_poly.pdbx_seq_one_letter_code
_entity_poly.pdbx_strand_id
1 'polypeptide(L)'
;MRVRLSSTNSSSPIPLIATTATLREGAVKEGIFDTLAIDPARHHFIRRSNWRREIRIVVREMQSAASAAGFRELEWVLSSQRNTVIFCRTIGLATRISTHLLSVGIAKKLPDLDSRIRTFTAVNWASQNASYLQTLNDNPHATITIATDVLSVGWDNRYIQDVIIYGEPDNIDDFVQKIGRAGRDRNEVSDPRAILYVSKHAKAAAAKAVEGVEASLNRPSTPCTNKASNANEPPMDISIAKLILALCYPAEIDTQYGNQLNEPLCSCMQCQQHHTTSAKPTPSCNCSGCKPEDPSEYQLVVERVRRARAKRGQGISKEMEVAGMKRFASLRKEVFQDARKKDTLANVGFLPPQAFLSNTLAKAIIKKIYYLDTKERVDDVVKGTELEGFSEMVYDVCVEVREMFETIRAAAKAEKAGNGGRTGQEGESEGDEDED
;
A
#
# COMPACT_ATOMS: atom_id res chain seq x y z
N MET A 1 12.94 -1.81 30.09
CA MET A 1 13.29 -0.44 30.55
C MET A 1 12.38 -0.14 31.74
N ARG A 2 12.84 -0.26 32.99
CA ARG A 2 12.02 0.09 34.16
C ARG A 2 12.14 1.61 34.34
N VAL A 3 11.12 2.36 33.94
CA VAL A 3 11.02 3.78 34.27
C VAL A 3 10.84 3.85 35.79
N ARG A 4 11.93 4.06 36.52
CA ARG A 4 11.84 4.39 37.94
C ARG A 4 11.34 5.83 38.01
N LEU A 5 10.04 6.00 38.27
CA LEU A 5 9.51 7.28 38.73
C LEU A 5 10.37 7.71 39.92
N SER A 6 10.82 8.96 39.91
CA SER A 6 11.68 9.51 40.93
C SER A 6 11.05 9.29 42.30
N SER A 7 11.76 8.54 43.15
CA SER A 7 11.47 8.37 44.57
C SER A 7 11.65 9.73 45.24
N THR A 8 10.67 10.62 45.12
CA THR A 8 10.54 11.74 46.02
C THR A 8 10.14 11.16 47.38
N ASN A 9 10.78 11.61 48.47
CA ASN A 9 10.50 11.22 49.85
C ASN A 9 9.09 11.64 50.34
N SER A 10 8.13 11.80 49.42
CA SER A 10 6.72 12.01 49.68
C SER A 10 6.09 10.68 50.08
N SER A 11 5.57 10.60 51.30
CA SER A 11 4.80 9.46 51.81
C SER A 11 3.46 9.23 51.09
N SER A 12 3.13 10.03 50.08
CA SER A 12 1.92 9.90 49.27
C SER A 12 2.24 9.35 47.87
N PRO A 13 1.56 8.29 47.40
CA PRO A 13 1.71 7.78 46.05
C PRO A 13 1.25 8.83 45.03
N ILE A 14 2.04 9.02 43.96
CA ILE A 14 1.65 9.88 42.83
C ILE A 14 0.57 9.14 42.01
N PRO A 15 -0.62 9.73 41.80
CA PRO A 15 -1.64 9.11 40.97
C PRO A 15 -1.16 9.03 39.52
N LEU A 16 -1.31 7.85 38.91
CA LEU A 16 -1.03 7.62 37.49
C LEU A 16 -2.36 7.54 36.73
N ILE A 17 -2.50 8.34 35.68
CA ILE A 17 -3.61 8.25 34.73
C ILE A 17 -3.00 7.90 33.38
N ALA A 18 -3.40 6.74 32.83
CA ALA A 18 -3.03 6.31 31.49
C ALA A 18 -4.28 6.29 30.60
N THR A 19 -4.17 6.87 29.41
CA THR A 19 -5.26 6.92 28.44
C THR A 19 -4.78 6.38 27.09
N THR A 20 -5.65 5.64 26.41
CA THR A 20 -5.42 5.18 25.05
C THR A 20 -6.76 5.02 24.33
N ALA A 21 -6.79 5.31 23.03
CA ALA A 21 -7.96 5.09 22.20
C ALA A 21 -8.07 3.64 21.68
N THR A 22 -6.97 2.89 21.69
CA THR A 22 -6.91 1.52 21.19
C THR A 22 -6.14 0.64 22.16
N LEU A 23 -6.83 -0.33 22.75
CA LEU A 23 -6.23 -1.33 23.65
C LEU A 23 -6.92 -2.66 23.42
N ARG A 24 -6.30 -3.56 22.66
CA ARG A 24 -6.82 -4.92 22.48
C ARG A 24 -6.85 -5.68 23.79
N GLU A 25 -7.78 -6.64 23.90
CA GLU A 25 -7.80 -7.57 25.03
C GLU A 25 -6.68 -8.63 24.89
N GLY A 26 -6.39 -9.34 25.99
CA GLY A 26 -5.36 -10.39 26.04
C GLY A 26 -3.94 -9.86 26.25
N ALA A 27 -2.96 -10.55 25.66
CA ALA A 27 -1.53 -10.36 25.97
C ALA A 27 -1.00 -8.93 25.78
N VAL A 28 -1.57 -8.15 24.86
CA VAL A 28 -1.18 -6.74 24.64
C VAL A 28 -1.53 -5.88 25.86
N LYS A 29 -2.74 -6.05 26.40
CA LYS A 29 -3.20 -5.34 27.60
C LYS A 29 -2.43 -5.77 28.84
N GLU A 30 -2.23 -7.08 29.00
CA GLU A 30 -1.43 -7.64 30.10
C GLU A 30 0.00 -7.09 30.06
N GLY A 31 0.64 -7.08 28.89
CA GLY A 31 1.98 -6.53 28.72
C GLY A 31 2.09 -5.04 29.06
N ILE A 32 1.06 -4.24 28.76
CA ILE A 32 1.00 -2.82 29.16
C ILE A 32 0.84 -2.70 30.68
N PHE A 33 -0.05 -3.49 31.29
CA PHE A 33 -0.28 -3.46 32.73
C PHE A 33 0.98 -3.86 33.49
N ASP A 34 1.66 -4.92 33.05
CA ASP A 34 2.93 -5.37 33.61
C ASP A 34 4.03 -4.31 33.44
N THR A 35 4.12 -3.68 32.25
CA THR A 35 5.13 -2.64 31.97
C THR A 35 4.94 -1.41 32.84
N LEU A 36 3.70 -1.01 33.09
CA LEU A 36 3.34 0.11 33.95
C LEU A 36 3.24 -0.26 35.43
N ALA A 37 3.45 -1.55 35.78
CA ALA A 37 3.25 -2.11 37.12
C ALA A 37 1.86 -1.77 37.71
N ILE A 38 0.83 -1.82 36.87
CA ILE A 38 -0.56 -1.61 37.26
C ILE A 38 -1.05 -2.87 37.95
N ASP A 39 -1.31 -2.77 39.26
CA ASP A 39 -1.89 -3.85 40.05
C ASP A 39 -3.38 -4.02 39.70
N PRO A 40 -3.82 -5.22 39.22
CA PRO A 40 -5.22 -5.50 38.94
C PRO A 40 -6.17 -5.20 40.09
N ALA A 41 -5.72 -5.36 41.34
CA ALA A 41 -6.54 -5.15 42.54
C ALA A 41 -6.64 -3.67 42.96
N ARG A 42 -5.80 -2.79 42.42
CA ARG A 42 -5.64 -1.41 42.91
C ARG A 42 -5.77 -0.34 41.83
N HIS A 43 -6.36 -0.65 40.69
CA HIS A 43 -6.61 0.32 39.64
C HIS A 43 -8.09 0.41 39.27
N HIS A 44 -8.46 1.55 38.69
CA HIS A 44 -9.76 1.73 38.08
C HIS A 44 -9.59 1.69 36.56
N PHE A 45 -10.28 0.75 35.91
CA PHE A 45 -10.24 0.60 34.46
C PHE A 45 -11.57 0.99 33.83
N ILE A 46 -11.56 2.08 33.07
CA ILE A 46 -12.72 2.52 32.30
C ILE A 46 -12.45 2.15 30.84
N ARG A 47 -13.28 1.26 30.30
CA ARG A 47 -13.24 0.87 28.89
C ARG A 47 -14.51 1.36 28.20
N ARG A 48 -14.34 1.99 27.05
CA ARG A 48 -15.40 2.32 26.11
C ARG A 48 -15.12 1.63 24.78
N SER A 49 -16.16 1.32 24.03
CA SER A 49 -16.02 0.81 22.67
C SER A 49 -15.24 1.82 21.83
N ASN A 50 -14.19 1.35 21.18
CA ASN A 50 -13.43 2.13 20.21
C ASN A 50 -14.07 2.10 18.82
N TRP A 51 -15.21 1.41 18.66
CA TRP A 51 -15.84 1.21 17.38
C TRP A 51 -16.61 2.45 16.91
N ARG A 52 -16.29 2.91 15.71
CA ARG A 52 -16.92 4.04 15.01
C ARG A 52 -17.94 3.50 14.00
N ARG A 53 -19.16 3.19 14.47
CA ARG A 53 -20.23 2.53 13.69
C ARG A 53 -20.62 3.27 12.40
N GLU A 54 -20.39 4.58 12.37
CA GLU A 54 -20.66 5.44 11.22
C GLU A 54 -19.68 5.21 10.05
N ILE A 55 -18.48 4.67 10.32
CA ILE A 55 -17.45 4.48 9.29
C ILE A 55 -17.76 3.21 8.50
N ARG A 56 -18.03 3.35 7.21
CA ARG A 56 -18.18 2.21 6.30
C ARG A 56 -16.80 1.60 6.01
N ILE A 57 -16.55 0.39 6.51
CA ILE A 57 -15.32 -0.35 6.19
C ILE A 57 -15.46 -1.10 4.87
N VAL A 58 -14.48 -0.87 4.00
CA VAL A 58 -14.36 -1.44 2.67
C VAL A 58 -13.00 -2.13 2.55
N VAL A 59 -12.95 -3.36 2.04
CA VAL A 59 -11.71 -4.07 1.73
C VAL A 59 -11.69 -4.38 0.24
N ARG A 60 -10.67 -3.89 -0.47
CA ARG A 60 -10.48 -4.07 -1.92
C ARG A 60 -9.18 -4.79 -2.20
N GLU A 61 -9.14 -5.54 -3.28
CA GLU A 61 -7.90 -6.12 -3.80
C GLU A 61 -7.15 -5.08 -4.64
N MET A 62 -5.84 -4.98 -4.44
CA MET A 62 -4.95 -4.19 -5.29
C MET A 62 -4.89 -4.79 -6.70
N GLN A 63 -5.09 -3.94 -7.70
CA GLN A 63 -4.91 -4.33 -9.09
C GLN A 63 -3.45 -4.20 -9.51
N SER A 64 -2.79 -3.17 -8.98
CA SER A 64 -1.38 -2.86 -9.16
C SER A 64 -0.50 -3.47 -8.08
N ALA A 65 0.72 -3.87 -8.46
CA ALA A 65 1.74 -4.19 -7.46
C ALA A 65 2.15 -2.90 -6.72
N ALA A 66 2.58 -3.02 -5.46
CA ALA A 66 3.11 -1.87 -4.71
C ALA A 66 4.30 -1.19 -5.43
N SER A 67 5.02 -1.92 -6.29
CA SER A 67 6.13 -1.42 -7.11
C SER A 67 5.72 -0.92 -8.51
N ALA A 68 4.42 -0.90 -8.84
CA ALA A 68 3.93 -0.46 -10.13
C ALA A 68 4.18 1.04 -10.35
N ALA A 69 4.21 1.44 -11.63
CA ALA A 69 4.26 2.84 -12.03
C ALA A 69 2.88 3.51 -12.06
N GLY A 70 1.80 2.72 -12.09
CA GLY A 70 0.42 3.24 -12.11
C GLY A 70 -0.48 2.49 -11.13
N PHE A 71 -1.52 3.18 -10.66
CA PHE A 71 -2.44 2.75 -9.60
C PHE A 71 -3.87 3.10 -10.01
N ARG A 72 -4.34 2.43 -11.08
CA ARG A 72 -5.62 2.76 -11.72
C ARG A 72 -6.80 2.65 -10.74
N GLU A 73 -6.72 1.71 -9.81
CA GLU A 73 -7.71 1.52 -8.75
C GLU A 73 -7.84 2.72 -7.78
N LEU A 74 -6.93 3.71 -7.84
CA LEU A 74 -7.00 4.96 -7.06
C LEU A 74 -7.44 6.16 -7.90
N GLU A 75 -7.56 6.04 -9.23
CA GLU A 75 -7.92 7.17 -10.09
C GLU A 75 -9.31 7.77 -9.77
N TRP A 76 -10.23 6.96 -9.25
CA TRP A 76 -11.58 7.42 -8.87
C TRP A 76 -11.54 8.52 -7.79
N VAL A 77 -10.46 8.60 -7.01
CA VAL A 77 -10.27 9.63 -5.98
C VAL A 77 -10.19 11.02 -6.63
N LEU A 78 -9.69 11.14 -7.86
CA LEU A 78 -9.60 12.41 -8.58
C LEU A 78 -10.99 12.98 -8.93
N SER A 79 -11.98 12.12 -9.15
CA SER A 79 -13.35 12.51 -9.50
C SER A 79 -14.31 12.56 -8.31
N SER A 80 -13.96 11.97 -7.17
CA SER A 80 -14.88 11.86 -6.02
C SER A 80 -15.23 13.20 -5.38
N GLN A 81 -14.35 14.21 -5.51
CA GLN A 81 -14.41 15.48 -4.78
C GLN A 81 -14.47 15.32 -3.25
N ARG A 82 -14.06 14.15 -2.74
CA ARG A 82 -14.05 13.84 -1.31
C ARG A 82 -12.71 14.12 -0.70
N ASN A 83 -12.69 14.65 0.52
CA ASN A 83 -11.47 14.80 1.29
C ASN A 83 -10.95 13.43 1.73
N THR A 84 -9.85 13.03 1.13
CA THR A 84 -9.30 11.68 1.14
C THR A 84 -7.88 11.70 1.69
N VAL A 85 -7.58 10.81 2.63
CA VAL A 85 -6.20 10.50 3.03
C VAL A 85 -5.83 9.11 2.58
N ILE A 86 -4.67 8.96 1.96
CA ILE A 86 -4.11 7.70 1.49
C ILE A 86 -2.84 7.39 2.29
N PHE A 87 -2.94 6.50 3.27
CA PHE A 87 -1.81 5.99 4.03
C PHE A 87 -1.04 4.95 3.22
N CYS A 88 0.27 5.15 3.12
CA CYS A 88 1.22 4.30 2.42
C CYS A 88 2.29 3.82 3.39
N ARG A 89 2.64 2.53 3.32
CA ARG A 89 3.69 1.94 4.19
C ARG A 89 5.06 2.60 4.04
N THR A 90 5.39 3.08 2.85
CA THR A 90 6.72 3.63 2.54
C THR A 90 6.63 4.96 1.81
N ILE A 91 7.66 5.79 1.97
CA ILE A 91 7.80 7.06 1.24
C ILE A 91 7.82 6.80 -0.27
N GLY A 92 8.55 5.78 -0.74
CA GLY A 92 8.60 5.45 -2.16
C GLY A 92 7.24 5.06 -2.74
N LEU A 93 6.38 4.40 -1.97
CA LEU A 93 5.00 4.11 -2.39
C LEU A 93 4.16 5.39 -2.45
N ALA A 94 4.22 6.24 -1.42
CA ALA A 94 3.54 7.54 -1.38
C ALA A 94 3.92 8.42 -2.59
N THR A 95 5.21 8.53 -2.87
CA THR A 95 5.71 9.29 -4.04
C THR A 95 5.15 8.72 -5.34
N ARG A 96 5.20 7.40 -5.56
CA ARG A 96 4.69 6.78 -6.79
C ARG A 96 3.18 7.00 -6.98
N ILE A 97 2.40 6.86 -5.91
CA ILE A 97 0.95 7.13 -5.96
C ILE A 97 0.70 8.60 -6.27
N SER A 98 1.42 9.52 -5.62
CA SER A 98 1.30 10.96 -5.88
C SER A 98 1.63 11.32 -7.32
N THR A 99 2.77 10.85 -7.84
CA THR A 99 3.17 11.08 -9.24
C THR A 99 2.14 10.52 -10.21
N HIS A 100 1.61 9.32 -9.95
CA HIS A 100 0.57 8.73 -10.77
C HIS A 100 -0.72 9.57 -10.79
N LEU A 101 -1.23 9.95 -9.62
CA LEU A 101 -2.46 10.74 -9.52
C LEU A 101 -2.30 12.14 -10.13
N LEU A 102 -1.14 12.78 -9.94
CA LEU A 102 -0.80 14.05 -10.59
C LEU A 102 -0.77 13.92 -12.11
N SER A 103 -0.08 12.90 -12.65
CA SER A 103 0.00 12.63 -14.09
C SER A 103 -1.39 12.42 -14.71
N VAL A 104 -2.23 11.60 -14.07
CA VAL A 104 -3.61 11.38 -14.51
C VAL A 104 -4.44 12.67 -14.41
N GLY A 105 -4.25 13.46 -13.35
CA GLY A 105 -4.90 14.75 -13.19
C GLY A 105 -4.55 15.74 -14.31
N ILE A 106 -3.27 15.84 -14.66
CA ILE A 106 -2.76 16.70 -15.75
C ILE A 106 -3.35 16.24 -17.08
N ALA A 107 -3.32 14.93 -17.36
CA ALA A 107 -3.90 14.36 -18.58
C ALA A 107 -5.41 14.65 -18.70
N LYS A 108 -6.13 14.64 -17.57
CA LYS A 108 -7.56 14.98 -17.49
C LYS A 108 -7.82 16.50 -17.42
N LYS A 109 -6.78 17.34 -17.45
CA LYS A 109 -6.85 18.81 -17.32
C LYS A 109 -7.63 19.26 -16.09
N LEU A 110 -7.45 18.57 -14.96
CA LEU A 110 -8.10 18.95 -13.71
C LEU A 110 -7.47 20.26 -13.18
N PRO A 111 -8.29 21.21 -12.70
CA PRO A 111 -7.79 22.45 -12.12
C PRO A 111 -7.12 22.19 -10.76
N ASP A 112 -6.25 23.12 -10.37
CA ASP A 112 -5.72 23.27 -9.00
C ASP A 112 -5.09 22.02 -8.39
N LEU A 113 -4.48 21.15 -9.21
CA LEU A 113 -3.88 19.89 -8.78
C LEU A 113 -2.84 20.06 -7.67
N ASP A 114 -2.02 21.10 -7.74
CA ASP A 114 -1.01 21.43 -6.73
C ASP A 114 -1.63 21.74 -5.35
N SER A 115 -2.87 22.22 -5.34
CA SER A 115 -3.62 22.48 -4.11
C SER A 115 -4.41 21.26 -3.63
N ARG A 116 -4.90 20.43 -4.58
CA ARG A 116 -5.73 19.23 -4.34
C ARG A 116 -4.93 18.03 -3.87
N ILE A 117 -3.74 17.79 -4.43
CA ILE A 117 -2.93 16.59 -4.18
C ILE A 117 -1.68 16.97 -3.40
N ARG A 118 -1.55 16.48 -2.18
CA ARG A 118 -0.42 16.77 -1.29
C ARG A 118 0.23 15.49 -0.82
N THR A 119 1.56 15.48 -0.76
CA THR A 119 2.33 14.39 -0.17
C THR A 119 2.83 14.81 1.21
N PHE A 120 2.59 13.98 2.23
CA PHE A 120 3.02 14.21 3.61
C PHE A 120 3.92 13.08 4.11
N THR A 121 5.24 13.33 4.12
CA THR A 121 6.23 12.32 4.50
C THR A 121 7.36 12.91 5.34
N ALA A 122 8.18 12.06 5.95
CA ALA A 122 9.36 12.49 6.71
C ALA A 122 10.45 13.14 5.83
N VAL A 123 10.39 13.01 4.51
CA VAL A 123 11.36 13.64 3.58
C VAL A 123 11.06 15.12 3.35
N ASN A 124 9.82 15.55 3.60
CA ASN A 124 9.44 16.96 3.49
C ASN A 124 10.13 17.78 4.59
N TRP A 125 10.41 19.05 4.30
CA TRP A 125 10.93 19.96 5.31
C TRP A 125 9.92 20.14 6.45
N ALA A 126 10.40 20.27 7.69
CA ALA A 126 9.53 20.44 8.85
C ALA A 126 8.58 21.65 8.71
N SER A 127 9.06 22.76 8.14
CA SER A 127 8.25 23.95 7.84
C SER A 127 7.16 23.69 6.79
N GLN A 128 7.44 22.87 5.78
CA GLN A 128 6.45 22.45 4.79
C GLN A 128 5.38 21.57 5.42
N ASN A 129 5.78 20.57 6.23
CA ASN A 129 4.82 19.73 6.95
C ASN A 129 3.96 20.54 7.93
N ALA A 130 4.53 21.52 8.63
CA ALA A 130 3.76 22.42 9.50
C ALA A 130 2.72 23.23 8.71
N SER A 131 3.11 23.82 7.57
CA SER A 131 2.21 24.55 6.68
C SER A 131 1.12 23.65 6.09
N TYR A 132 1.47 22.41 5.72
CA TYR A 132 0.51 21.43 5.23
C TYR A 132 -0.45 20.97 6.31
N LEU A 133 0.00 20.74 7.54
CA LEU A 133 -0.89 20.41 8.66
C LEU A 133 -1.90 21.53 8.93
N GLN A 134 -1.45 22.79 8.93
CA GLN A 134 -2.35 23.94 9.07
C GLN A 134 -3.37 23.96 7.93
N THR A 135 -2.91 23.83 6.68
CA THR A 135 -3.79 23.76 5.52
C THR A 135 -4.78 22.60 5.63
N LEU A 136 -4.32 21.42 6.05
CA LEU A 136 -5.17 20.25 6.19
C LEU A 136 -6.21 20.41 7.28
N ASN A 137 -5.94 21.10 8.38
CA ASN A 137 -6.95 21.29 9.43
C ASN A 137 -8.04 22.29 9.02
N ASP A 138 -7.66 23.33 8.27
CA ASP A 138 -8.53 24.49 8.02
C ASP A 138 -9.18 24.49 6.63
N ASN A 139 -8.68 23.69 5.68
CA ASN A 139 -9.12 23.74 4.28
C ASN A 139 -10.13 22.61 3.94
N PRO A 140 -11.41 22.94 3.71
CA PRO A 140 -12.41 21.95 3.27
C PRO A 140 -12.17 21.46 1.83
N HIS A 141 -11.26 22.09 1.08
CA HIS A 141 -10.89 21.74 -0.30
C HIS A 141 -9.56 20.97 -0.41
N ALA A 142 -8.93 20.59 0.71
CA ALA A 142 -7.75 19.73 0.68
C ALA A 142 -8.14 18.29 0.35
N THR A 143 -8.39 18.04 -0.94
CA THR A 143 -9.11 16.82 -1.36
C THR A 143 -8.30 15.53 -1.24
N ILE A 144 -6.98 15.53 -1.45
CA ILE A 144 -6.21 14.28 -1.54
C ILE A 144 -4.86 14.44 -0.84
N THR A 145 -4.70 13.77 0.30
CA THR A 145 -3.45 13.73 1.04
C THR A 145 -2.86 12.33 0.99
N ILE A 146 -1.64 12.20 0.49
CA ILE A 146 -0.94 10.92 0.38
C ILE A 146 0.17 10.93 1.42
N ALA A 147 0.10 10.05 2.39
CA ALA A 147 0.92 10.15 3.58
C ALA A 147 1.54 8.82 3.98
N THR A 148 2.66 8.90 4.69
CA THR A 148 3.15 7.80 5.54
C THR A 148 2.61 7.94 6.95
N ASP A 149 2.96 7.03 7.86
CA ASP A 149 2.54 7.03 9.27
C ASP A 149 2.99 8.28 10.04
N VAL A 150 3.88 9.10 9.47
CA VAL A 150 4.23 10.42 9.99
C VAL A 150 2.99 11.32 10.18
N LEU A 151 1.95 11.17 9.36
CA LEU A 151 0.69 11.94 9.51
C LEU A 151 -0.25 11.34 10.59
N SER A 152 0.04 10.16 11.12
CA SER A 152 -0.85 9.49 12.09
C SER A 152 -0.94 10.23 13.43
N VAL A 153 0.02 11.10 13.74
CA VAL A 153 0.09 11.87 14.99
C VAL A 153 -0.13 13.36 14.76
N GLY A 154 -0.81 14.02 15.71
CA GLY A 154 -0.91 15.48 15.75
C GLY A 154 -1.82 16.14 14.71
N TRP A 155 -2.67 15.37 14.03
CA TRP A 155 -3.57 15.90 13.00
C TRP A 155 -5.06 15.61 13.29
N ASP A 156 -5.91 16.61 13.05
CA ASP A 156 -7.33 16.65 13.42
C ASP A 156 -8.20 17.43 12.41
N ASN A 157 -8.23 16.97 11.16
CA ASN A 157 -9.13 17.53 10.15
C ASN A 157 -10.55 16.97 10.32
N ARG A 158 -11.52 17.86 10.50
CA ARG A 158 -12.96 17.56 10.63
C ARG A 158 -13.66 17.13 9.34
N TYR A 159 -13.12 17.50 8.19
CA TYR A 159 -13.69 17.31 6.86
C TYR A 159 -13.31 15.98 6.18
N ILE A 160 -12.53 15.11 6.83
CA ILE A 160 -12.07 13.87 6.18
C ILE A 160 -13.20 12.89 6.00
N GLN A 161 -13.47 12.60 4.73
CA GLN A 161 -14.54 11.71 4.31
C GLN A 161 -14.02 10.29 4.07
N ASP A 162 -12.85 10.17 3.44
CA ASP A 162 -12.28 8.87 3.09
C ASP A 162 -10.89 8.70 3.70
N VAL A 163 -10.67 7.58 4.37
CA VAL A 163 -9.34 7.11 4.74
C VAL A 163 -9.05 5.84 3.97
N ILE A 164 -8.04 5.89 3.12
CA ILE A 164 -7.53 4.78 2.34
C ILE A 164 -6.23 4.31 2.99
N ILE A 165 -6.11 3.01 3.25
CA ILE A 165 -4.84 2.38 3.61
C ILE A 165 -4.42 1.51 2.43
N TYR A 166 -3.33 1.89 1.76
CA TYR A 166 -2.84 1.22 0.57
C TYR A 166 -1.70 0.24 0.94
N GLY A 167 -2.10 -0.98 1.29
CA GLY A 167 -1.24 -2.05 1.78
C GLY A 167 -1.77 -2.61 3.10
N GLU A 168 -1.28 -3.78 3.49
CA GLU A 168 -1.64 -4.42 4.75
C GLU A 168 -1.02 -3.64 5.94
N PRO A 169 -1.82 -3.20 6.93
CA PRO A 169 -1.34 -2.63 8.18
C PRO A 169 -0.47 -3.64 8.95
N ASP A 170 0.39 -3.14 9.82
CA ASP A 170 1.24 -4.02 10.64
C ASP A 170 0.43 -4.80 11.68
N ASN A 171 -0.67 -4.22 12.18
CA ASN A 171 -1.62 -4.86 13.09
C ASN A 171 -2.96 -4.10 13.08
N ILE A 172 -3.98 -4.64 13.75
CA ILE A 172 -5.30 -4.00 13.79
C ILE A 172 -5.33 -2.67 14.57
N ASP A 173 -4.41 -2.44 15.51
CA ASP A 173 -4.33 -1.15 16.22
C ASP A 173 -3.95 -0.04 15.24
N ASP A 174 -2.97 -0.28 14.37
CA ASP A 174 -2.58 0.61 13.29
C ASP A 174 -3.76 0.88 12.33
N PHE A 175 -4.49 -0.17 11.94
CA PHE A 175 -5.70 -0.04 11.13
C PHE A 175 -6.74 0.86 11.80
N VAL A 176 -7.15 0.55 13.04
CA VAL A 176 -8.20 1.29 13.77
C VAL A 176 -7.80 2.74 14.02
N GLN A 177 -6.55 3.01 14.39
CA GLN A 177 -6.04 4.37 14.61
C GLN A 177 -6.08 5.23 13.35
N LYS A 178 -5.74 4.64 12.19
CA LYS A 178 -5.78 5.33 10.88
C LYS A 178 -7.22 5.60 10.45
N ILE A 179 -8.10 4.59 10.50
CA ILE A 179 -9.48 4.77 10.04
C ILE A 179 -10.29 5.69 10.96
N GLY A 180 -9.97 5.74 12.26
CA GLY A 180 -10.61 6.64 13.22
C GLY A 180 -10.41 8.13 12.95
N ARG A 181 -9.65 8.50 11.91
CA ARG A 181 -9.50 9.86 11.39
C ARG A 181 -10.65 10.27 10.46
N ALA A 182 -11.40 9.34 9.89
CA ALA A 182 -12.54 9.65 9.06
C ALA A 182 -13.72 10.16 9.90
N GLY A 183 -14.43 11.15 9.38
CA GLY A 183 -15.68 11.68 9.92
C GLY A 183 -15.61 12.08 11.39
N ARG A 184 -14.56 12.79 11.80
CA ARG A 184 -14.43 13.27 13.18
C ARG A 184 -15.53 14.26 13.55
N ASP A 185 -15.93 15.12 12.60
CA ASP A 185 -17.10 15.96 12.75
C ASP A 185 -18.23 15.42 11.87
N ARG A 186 -19.29 14.96 12.54
CA ARG A 186 -20.47 14.36 11.88
C ARG A 186 -21.38 15.39 11.24
N ASN A 187 -21.27 16.66 11.63
CA ASN A 187 -22.00 17.74 10.99
C ASN A 187 -21.41 18.05 9.61
N GLU A 188 -20.11 17.86 9.46
CA GLU A 188 -19.37 18.09 8.22
C GLU A 188 -19.30 16.83 7.33
N VAL A 189 -19.27 15.64 7.94
CA VAL A 189 -19.10 14.36 7.25
C VAL A 189 -20.19 13.38 7.67
N SER A 190 -21.16 13.18 6.80
CA SER A 190 -22.30 12.29 7.03
C SER A 190 -22.05 10.82 6.67
N ASP A 191 -21.07 10.54 5.80
CA ASP A 191 -20.83 9.23 5.21
C ASP A 191 -19.34 8.82 5.20
N PRO A 192 -18.65 8.76 6.35
CA PRO A 192 -17.23 8.46 6.38
C PRO A 192 -16.93 7.03 5.90
N ARG A 193 -15.83 6.85 5.16
CA ARG A 193 -15.39 5.55 4.62
C ARG A 193 -13.96 5.24 5.03
N ALA A 194 -13.72 3.97 5.28
CA ALA A 194 -12.41 3.40 5.50
C ALA A 194 -12.16 2.31 4.45
N ILE A 195 -11.17 2.50 3.58
CA ILE A 195 -10.90 1.60 2.46
C ILE A 195 -9.51 0.98 2.63
N LEU A 196 -9.46 -0.32 2.87
CA LEU A 196 -8.22 -1.09 2.92
C LEU A 196 -7.96 -1.76 1.57
N TYR A 197 -6.90 -1.36 0.88
CA TYR A 197 -6.42 -2.10 -0.29
C TYR A 197 -5.42 -3.16 0.17
N VAL A 198 -5.72 -4.42 -0.10
CA VAL A 198 -4.87 -5.58 0.22
C VAL A 198 -4.26 -6.16 -1.04
N SER A 199 -3.06 -6.73 -0.95
CA SER A 199 -2.42 -7.39 -2.08
C SER A 199 -3.21 -8.61 -2.55
N LYS A 200 -3.00 -9.04 -3.80
CA LYS A 200 -3.66 -10.23 -4.38
C LYS A 200 -3.47 -11.51 -3.58
N HIS A 201 -2.37 -11.61 -2.85
CA HIS A 201 -2.05 -12.78 -2.04
C HIS A 201 -2.45 -12.62 -0.57
N ALA A 202 -3.03 -11.49 -0.17
CA ALA A 202 -3.35 -11.17 1.22
C ALA A 202 -4.32 -12.18 1.83
N LYS A 203 -5.39 -12.56 1.12
CA LYS A 203 -6.35 -13.57 1.62
C LYS A 203 -5.69 -14.93 1.86
N ALA A 204 -4.85 -15.37 0.94
CA ALA A 204 -4.12 -16.63 1.08
C ALA A 204 -3.08 -16.57 2.22
N ALA A 205 -2.39 -15.44 2.38
CA ALA A 205 -1.47 -15.21 3.49
C ALA A 205 -2.21 -15.15 4.83
N ALA A 206 -3.38 -14.52 4.87
CA ALA A 206 -4.25 -14.45 6.05
C ALA A 206 -4.73 -15.84 6.48
N ALA A 207 -5.20 -16.67 5.55
CA ALA A 207 -5.62 -18.04 5.83
C ALA A 207 -4.50 -18.86 6.47
N LYS A 208 -3.30 -18.82 5.86
CA LYS A 208 -2.09 -19.48 6.41
C LYS A 208 -1.72 -18.98 7.81
N ALA A 209 -1.84 -17.68 8.07
CA ALA A 209 -1.54 -17.11 9.37
C ALA A 209 -2.52 -17.60 10.45
N VAL A 210 -3.82 -17.70 10.14
CA VAL A 210 -4.84 -18.21 11.07
C VAL A 210 -4.69 -19.70 11.32
N GLU A 211 -4.56 -20.50 10.26
CA GLU A 211 -4.35 -21.95 10.36
C GLU A 211 -3.09 -22.30 11.17
N GLY A 212 -2.00 -21.53 10.99
CA GLY A 212 -0.75 -21.73 11.72
C GLY A 212 -0.90 -21.56 13.24
N VAL A 213 -1.71 -20.60 13.69
CA VAL A 213 -1.99 -20.37 15.12
C VAL A 213 -2.84 -21.50 15.68
N GLU A 214 -3.88 -21.93 14.97
CA GLU A 214 -4.76 -23.04 15.39
C GLU A 214 -3.98 -24.36 15.48
N ALA A 215 -3.10 -24.63 14.52
CA ALA A 215 -2.21 -25.78 14.55
C ALA A 215 -1.23 -25.74 15.73
N SER A 216 -0.75 -24.54 16.10
CA SER A 216 0.15 -24.37 17.26
C SER A 216 -0.56 -24.59 18.59
N LEU A 217 -1.84 -24.22 18.72
CA LEU A 217 -2.63 -24.43 19.94
C LEU A 217 -2.94 -25.91 20.19
N ASN A 218 -3.02 -26.72 19.13
CA ASN A 218 -3.31 -28.15 19.20
C ASN A 218 -2.07 -29.02 19.37
N ARG A 219 -0.86 -28.47 19.25
CA ARG A 219 0.37 -29.26 19.43
C ARG A 219 0.78 -29.29 20.91
N PRO A 220 1.02 -30.47 21.50
CA PRO A 220 1.57 -30.56 22.84
C PRO A 220 2.89 -29.80 22.87
N SER A 221 3.03 -28.90 23.85
CA SER A 221 4.16 -28.00 24.06
C SER A 221 5.45 -28.80 24.23
N THR A 222 6.09 -29.11 23.11
CA THR A 222 7.37 -29.82 23.08
C THR A 222 8.45 -28.78 23.38
N PRO A 223 9.37 -29.02 24.34
CA PRO A 223 10.36 -28.03 24.76
C PRO A 223 11.20 -27.55 23.57
N CYS A 224 11.09 -26.26 23.25
CA CYS A 224 11.73 -25.62 22.11
C CYS A 224 13.27 -25.69 22.23
N THR A 225 13.93 -26.39 21.31
CA THR A 225 15.37 -26.23 21.09
C THR A 225 15.62 -24.94 20.30
N ASN A 226 16.42 -24.03 20.86
CA ASN A 226 16.71 -22.65 20.44
C ASN A 226 17.40 -22.47 19.06
N LYS A 227 17.11 -23.27 18.03
CA LYS A 227 17.67 -23.03 16.69
C LYS A 227 16.83 -22.02 15.92
N ALA A 228 17.31 -20.78 16.00
CA ALA A 228 16.90 -19.63 15.23
C ALA A 228 16.89 -19.91 13.72
N SER A 229 15.71 -20.04 13.14
CA SER A 229 15.51 -19.74 11.73
C SER A 229 14.22 -18.92 11.60
N ASN A 230 14.34 -17.74 10.98
CA ASN A 230 13.24 -16.81 10.64
C ASN A 230 12.22 -17.41 9.64
N ALA A 231 12.16 -18.73 9.50
CA ALA A 231 11.28 -19.43 8.56
C ALA A 231 9.83 -19.58 9.08
N ASN A 232 9.59 -19.29 10.37
CA ASN A 232 8.29 -19.50 11.02
C ASN A 232 7.56 -18.22 11.44
N GLU A 233 8.08 -17.03 11.12
CA GLU A 233 7.27 -15.83 11.35
C GLU A 233 6.06 -15.86 10.40
N PRO A 234 4.85 -15.65 10.93
CA PRO A 234 3.65 -15.67 10.09
C PRO A 234 3.78 -14.58 9.02
N PRO A 235 3.31 -14.84 7.79
CA PRO A 235 3.46 -13.89 6.68
C PRO A 235 2.68 -12.58 6.89
N MET A 236 1.80 -12.54 7.89
CA MET A 236 0.91 -11.44 8.23
C MET A 236 0.57 -11.50 9.71
N ASP A 237 0.37 -10.34 10.35
CA ASP A 237 -0.12 -10.29 11.73
C ASP A 237 -1.51 -10.92 11.86
N ILE A 238 -1.69 -11.75 12.88
CA ILE A 238 -2.90 -12.54 13.09
C ILE A 238 -4.18 -11.67 13.21
N SER A 239 -4.06 -10.46 13.76
CA SER A 239 -5.20 -9.55 13.94
C SER A 239 -5.72 -9.00 12.61
N ILE A 240 -4.80 -8.68 11.69
CA ILE A 240 -5.15 -8.26 10.32
C ILE A 240 -5.61 -9.45 9.49
N ALA A 241 -4.99 -10.62 9.67
CA ALA A 241 -5.43 -11.84 8.98
C ALA A 241 -6.90 -12.17 9.29
N LYS A 242 -7.28 -12.15 10.57
CA LYS A 242 -8.68 -12.35 10.99
C LYS A 242 -9.61 -11.29 10.41
N LEU A 243 -9.20 -10.02 10.42
CA LEU A 243 -9.98 -8.93 9.82
C LEU A 243 -10.23 -9.15 8.32
N ILE A 244 -9.20 -9.55 7.56
CA ILE A 244 -9.32 -9.78 6.10
C ILE A 244 -10.24 -10.96 5.77
N LEU A 245 -10.27 -11.99 6.63
CA LEU A 245 -11.11 -13.18 6.44
C LEU A 245 -12.53 -13.02 7.02
N ALA A 246 -12.78 -11.97 7.79
CA ALA A 246 -14.06 -11.79 8.47
C ALA A 246 -15.22 -11.54 7.49
N LEU A 247 -16.37 -12.14 7.78
CA LEU A 247 -17.63 -11.87 7.07
C LEU A 247 -18.20 -10.48 7.40
N CYS A 248 -17.87 -9.95 8.58
CA CYS A 248 -18.30 -8.64 9.05
C CYS A 248 -17.15 -7.94 9.78
N TYR A 249 -16.53 -6.95 9.14
CA TYR A 249 -15.36 -6.26 9.70
C TYR A 249 -15.64 -5.57 11.04
N PRO A 250 -16.78 -4.85 11.21
CA PRO A 250 -17.13 -4.28 12.51
C PRO A 250 -17.27 -5.31 13.63
N ALA A 251 -17.89 -6.47 13.35
CA ALA A 251 -18.06 -7.52 14.35
C ALA A 251 -16.72 -8.16 14.73
N GLU A 252 -15.80 -8.29 13.77
CA GLU A 252 -14.44 -8.77 14.04
C GLU A 252 -13.65 -7.76 14.88
N ILE A 253 -13.74 -6.45 14.60
CA ILE A 253 -13.15 -5.41 15.45
C ILE A 253 -13.73 -5.49 16.87
N ASP A 254 -15.05 -5.57 16.99
CA ASP A 254 -15.73 -5.70 18.29
C ASP A 254 -15.23 -6.94 19.05
N THR A 255 -15.00 -8.05 18.35
CA THR A 255 -14.45 -9.29 18.94
C THR A 255 -13.01 -9.10 19.42
N GLN A 256 -12.13 -8.53 18.60
CA GLN A 256 -10.71 -8.35 18.95
C GLN A 256 -10.47 -7.31 20.06
N TYR A 257 -11.34 -6.32 20.16
CA TYR A 257 -11.31 -5.32 21.23
C TYR A 257 -12.26 -5.66 22.39
N GLY A 258 -12.97 -6.78 22.38
CA GLY A 258 -13.95 -7.10 23.43
C GLY A 258 -14.98 -5.98 23.65
N ASN A 259 -15.41 -5.31 22.58
CA ASN A 259 -16.41 -4.25 22.65
C ASN A 259 -17.78 -4.85 22.96
N GLN A 260 -18.52 -4.21 23.86
CA GLN A 260 -19.88 -4.63 24.20
C GLN A 260 -20.87 -4.02 23.20
N LEU A 261 -21.70 -4.85 22.56
CA LEU A 261 -22.72 -4.40 21.60
C LEU A 261 -23.76 -3.46 22.24
N ASN A 262 -24.05 -3.66 23.52
CA ASN A 262 -25.07 -2.94 24.29
C ASN A 262 -24.45 -1.97 25.30
N GLU A 263 -23.27 -1.42 25.00
CA GLU A 263 -22.63 -0.49 25.91
C GLU A 263 -23.53 0.76 26.13
N PRO A 264 -23.80 1.15 27.39
CA PRO A 264 -24.62 2.32 27.66
C PRO A 264 -23.94 3.58 27.14
N LEU A 265 -24.73 4.41 26.47
CA LEU A 265 -24.30 5.73 26.01
C LEU A 265 -23.78 6.57 27.18
N CYS A 266 -22.70 7.31 26.94
CA CYS A 266 -22.24 8.30 27.90
C CYS A 266 -23.33 9.36 28.14
N SER A 267 -23.71 9.58 29.39
CA SER A 267 -24.76 10.52 29.77
C SER A 267 -24.25 11.93 30.07
N CYS A 268 -22.96 12.23 29.85
CA CYS A 268 -22.46 13.58 30.08
C CYS A 268 -23.03 14.57 29.06
N MET A 269 -23.16 15.84 29.44
CA MET A 269 -23.79 16.88 28.63
C MET A 269 -23.15 17.02 27.24
N GLN A 270 -21.81 16.93 27.15
CA GLN A 270 -21.10 16.96 25.86
C GLN A 270 -21.46 15.77 24.98
N CYS A 271 -21.42 14.54 25.51
CA CYS A 271 -21.82 13.37 24.74
C CYS A 271 -23.29 13.47 24.33
N GLN A 272 -24.19 13.95 25.20
CA GLN A 272 -25.60 14.17 24.85
C GLN A 272 -25.81 15.19 23.73
N GLN A 273 -25.02 16.26 23.69
CA GLN A 273 -25.05 17.24 22.61
C GLN A 273 -24.49 16.69 21.29
N HIS A 274 -23.53 15.76 21.36
CA HIS A 274 -22.91 15.14 20.19
C HIS A 274 -23.49 13.76 19.82
N HIS A 275 -24.51 13.27 20.55
CA HIS A 275 -25.22 12.02 20.25
C HIS A 275 -26.13 12.20 19.05
N THR A 276 -25.56 12.32 17.85
CA THR A 276 -26.27 12.01 16.62
C THR A 276 -26.36 10.49 16.51
N THR A 277 -27.52 9.93 16.90
CA THR A 277 -28.24 8.70 16.46
C THR A 277 -27.51 7.39 16.10
N SER A 278 -26.22 7.38 15.75
CA SER A 278 -25.46 6.24 15.22
C SER A 278 -24.98 5.23 16.28
N ALA A 279 -25.16 5.53 17.57
CA ALA A 279 -24.86 4.54 18.61
C ALA A 279 -25.84 3.37 18.62
N LYS A 280 -27.03 3.55 18.05
CA LYS A 280 -27.92 2.40 17.84
C LYS A 280 -27.33 1.57 16.71
N PRO A 281 -27.03 0.27 16.96
CA PRO A 281 -26.62 -0.63 15.89
C PRO A 281 -27.64 -0.50 14.75
N THR A 282 -27.18 -0.13 13.56
CA THR A 282 -28.02 -0.28 12.38
C THR A 282 -28.38 -1.76 12.28
N PRO A 283 -29.65 -2.11 11.98
CA PRO A 283 -30.09 -3.50 11.96
C PRO A 283 -29.34 -4.34 10.90
N SER A 284 -28.67 -3.70 9.94
CA SER A 284 -27.73 -4.36 9.03
C SER A 284 -26.44 -3.57 8.91
N CYS A 285 -25.30 -4.28 9.02
CA CYS A 285 -23.99 -3.73 8.74
C CYS A 285 -23.86 -3.33 7.26
N ASN A 286 -23.19 -2.22 6.97
CA ASN A 286 -22.94 -1.72 5.61
C ASN A 286 -21.50 -1.93 5.13
N CYS A 287 -20.68 -2.67 5.89
CA CYS A 287 -19.31 -2.98 5.49
C CYS A 287 -19.29 -3.87 4.24
N SER A 288 -18.21 -3.83 3.46
CA SER A 288 -18.12 -4.61 2.22
C SER A 288 -18.13 -6.14 2.41
N GLY A 289 -17.91 -6.65 3.62
CA GLY A 289 -18.10 -8.07 3.94
C GLY A 289 -19.58 -8.48 4.01
N CYS A 290 -20.43 -7.60 4.56
CA CYS A 290 -21.87 -7.85 4.66
C CYS A 290 -22.66 -7.38 3.44
N LYS A 291 -22.21 -6.29 2.81
CA LYS A 291 -22.80 -5.69 1.60
C LYS A 291 -21.67 -5.41 0.60
N PRO A 292 -21.28 -6.43 -0.20
CA PRO A 292 -20.24 -6.28 -1.22
C PRO A 292 -20.48 -5.05 -2.09
N GLU A 293 -19.40 -4.33 -2.42
CA GLU A 293 -19.47 -3.20 -3.35
C GLU A 293 -19.74 -3.70 -4.76
N ASP A 294 -20.48 -2.93 -5.55
CA ASP A 294 -20.56 -3.16 -6.99
C ASP A 294 -19.19 -2.86 -7.61
N PRO A 295 -18.53 -3.86 -8.24
CA PRO A 295 -17.25 -3.66 -8.91
C PRO A 295 -17.26 -2.52 -9.93
N SER A 296 -18.39 -2.22 -10.57
CA SER A 296 -18.49 -1.17 -11.58
C SER A 296 -18.21 0.24 -11.03
N GLU A 297 -18.42 0.46 -9.73
CA GLU A 297 -18.20 1.76 -9.09
C GLU A 297 -16.71 2.12 -8.93
N TYR A 298 -15.81 1.12 -8.95
CA TYR A 298 -14.38 1.33 -8.70
C TYR A 298 -13.45 0.62 -9.69
N GLN A 299 -13.93 -0.37 -10.44
CA GLN A 299 -13.17 -0.98 -11.53
C GLN A 299 -13.28 -0.10 -12.76
N LEU A 300 -12.26 0.73 -12.98
CA LEU A 300 -11.98 1.16 -14.34
C LEU A 300 -11.77 -0.10 -15.18
N VAL A 301 -12.52 -0.22 -16.29
CA VAL A 301 -12.30 -1.29 -17.26
C VAL A 301 -10.85 -1.21 -17.71
N VAL A 302 -10.02 -2.08 -17.14
CA VAL A 302 -8.67 -2.28 -17.62
C VAL A 302 -8.84 -3.19 -18.80
N GLU A 303 -8.89 -2.61 -20.00
CA GLU A 303 -8.64 -3.38 -21.20
C GLU A 303 -7.29 -4.06 -21.01
N ARG A 304 -7.33 -5.36 -20.73
CA ARG A 304 -6.13 -6.19 -20.70
C ARG A 304 -5.64 -6.17 -22.13
N VAL A 305 -4.66 -5.31 -22.41
CA VAL A 305 -3.94 -5.32 -23.67
C VAL A 305 -3.38 -6.72 -23.80
N ARG A 306 -4.03 -7.54 -24.65
CA ARG A 306 -3.58 -8.90 -24.92
C ARG A 306 -2.16 -8.76 -25.43
N ARG A 307 -1.20 -9.31 -24.68
CA ARG A 307 0.20 -9.26 -25.08
C ARG A 307 0.28 -10.01 -26.40
N ALA A 308 0.69 -9.33 -27.47
CA ALA A 308 1.00 -10.00 -28.72
C ALA A 308 1.99 -11.12 -28.39
N ARG A 309 1.63 -12.36 -28.73
CA ARG A 309 2.52 -13.51 -28.54
C ARG A 309 3.77 -13.24 -29.37
N ALA A 310 4.95 -13.34 -28.77
CA ALA A 310 6.20 -13.16 -29.49
C ALA A 310 6.21 -14.13 -30.69
N LYS A 311 6.64 -13.65 -31.87
CA LYS A 311 6.80 -14.52 -33.03
C LYS A 311 7.79 -15.63 -32.67
N ARG A 312 7.67 -16.80 -33.31
CA ARG A 312 8.61 -17.91 -33.12
C ARG A 312 10.04 -17.40 -33.31
N GLY A 313 10.92 -17.64 -32.34
CA GLY A 313 12.30 -17.14 -32.33
C GLY A 313 12.52 -15.76 -31.69
N GLN A 314 11.47 -14.98 -31.44
CA GLN A 314 11.57 -13.66 -30.80
C GLN A 314 11.35 -13.70 -29.27
N GLY A 315 11.36 -14.89 -28.68
CA GLY A 315 11.34 -15.04 -27.22
C GLY A 315 12.55 -14.33 -26.59
N ILE A 316 12.32 -13.61 -25.50
CA ILE A 316 13.37 -12.94 -24.73
C ILE A 316 13.72 -13.86 -23.56
N SER A 317 14.95 -14.37 -23.54
CA SER A 317 15.43 -15.20 -22.42
C SER A 317 15.68 -14.34 -21.18
N LYS A 318 15.82 -14.97 -20.01
CA LYS A 318 16.18 -14.27 -18.76
C LYS A 318 17.52 -13.54 -18.87
N GLU A 319 18.49 -14.16 -19.55
CA GLU A 319 19.81 -13.59 -19.81
C GLU A 319 19.72 -12.33 -20.69
N MET A 320 18.92 -12.39 -21.76
CA MET A 320 18.62 -11.22 -22.60
C MET A 320 17.95 -10.11 -21.80
N GLU A 321 16.97 -10.43 -20.95
CA GLU A 321 16.31 -9.43 -20.12
C GLU A 321 17.31 -8.73 -19.19
N VAL A 322 18.24 -9.46 -18.57
CA VAL A 322 19.31 -8.90 -17.72
C VAL A 322 20.26 -8.00 -18.53
N ALA A 323 20.71 -8.45 -19.70
CA ALA A 323 21.59 -7.66 -20.57
C ALA A 323 20.91 -6.36 -21.05
N GLY A 324 19.64 -6.45 -21.48
CA GLY A 324 18.84 -5.29 -21.86
C GLY A 324 18.66 -4.32 -20.70
N MET A 325 18.31 -4.81 -19.51
CA MET A 325 18.15 -3.97 -18.31
C MET A 325 19.43 -3.23 -17.94
N LYS A 326 20.59 -3.87 -18.11
CA LYS A 326 21.89 -3.23 -17.88
C LYS A 326 22.12 -2.07 -18.85
N ARG A 327 21.81 -2.23 -20.14
CA ARG A 327 21.96 -1.16 -21.13
C ARG A 327 20.98 -0.01 -20.91
N PHE A 328 19.72 -0.29 -20.61
CA PHE A 328 18.72 0.73 -20.28
C PHE A 328 19.07 1.47 -18.97
N ALA A 329 19.78 0.85 -18.03
CA ALA A 329 20.30 1.55 -16.86
C ALA A 329 21.40 2.57 -17.21
N SER A 330 22.20 2.32 -18.26
CA SER A 330 23.13 3.32 -18.82
C SER A 330 22.37 4.45 -19.52
N LEU A 331 21.39 4.11 -20.38
CA LEU A 331 20.54 5.10 -21.06
C LEU A 331 19.87 6.05 -20.07
N ARG A 332 19.36 5.52 -18.94
CA ARG A 332 18.79 6.33 -17.87
C ARG A 332 19.75 7.43 -17.40
N LYS A 333 21.03 7.11 -17.21
CA LYS A 333 22.05 8.08 -16.79
C LYS A 333 22.34 9.08 -17.90
N GLU A 334 22.42 8.63 -19.14
CA GLU A 334 22.66 9.47 -20.32
C GLU A 334 21.54 10.49 -20.49
N VAL A 335 20.27 10.06 -20.50
CA VAL A 335 19.08 10.91 -20.57
C VAL A 335 19.07 11.92 -19.42
N PHE A 336 19.32 11.47 -18.19
CA PHE A 336 19.38 12.35 -17.03
C PHE A 336 20.45 13.44 -17.18
N GLN A 337 21.63 13.09 -17.67
CA GLN A 337 22.71 14.05 -17.90
C GLN A 337 22.39 15.02 -19.04
N ASP A 338 21.76 14.54 -20.12
CA ASP A 338 21.38 15.39 -21.25
C ASP A 338 20.26 16.37 -20.88
N ALA A 339 19.23 15.89 -20.16
CA ALA A 339 18.19 16.74 -19.58
C ALA A 339 18.78 17.82 -18.66
N ARG A 340 19.82 17.47 -17.89
CA ARG A 340 20.53 18.41 -17.02
C ARG A 340 21.32 19.47 -17.81
N LYS A 341 21.81 19.16 -19.00
CA LYS A 341 22.57 20.11 -19.84
C LYS A 341 21.66 21.08 -20.60
N LYS A 342 20.48 20.62 -21.03
CA LYS A 342 19.56 21.38 -21.90
C LYS A 342 18.82 22.52 -21.20
N ASP A 343 19.25 22.94 -20.01
CA ASP A 343 18.65 23.97 -19.14
C ASP A 343 17.13 23.85 -18.92
N THR A 344 16.58 22.68 -19.24
CA THR A 344 15.19 22.29 -18.97
C THR A 344 14.98 22.05 -17.47
N LEU A 345 16.06 22.06 -16.69
CA LEU A 345 16.13 21.93 -15.23
C LEU A 345 15.22 22.88 -14.46
N ALA A 346 14.92 24.08 -14.98
CA ALA A 346 13.98 24.98 -14.32
C ALA A 346 12.64 24.28 -14.03
N ASN A 347 12.24 23.31 -14.87
CA ASN A 347 11.01 22.55 -14.72
C ASN A 347 11.22 21.10 -14.22
N VAL A 348 12.43 20.54 -14.33
CA VAL A 348 12.67 19.12 -14.03
C VAL A 348 13.17 18.88 -12.59
N GLY A 349 13.53 19.94 -11.86
CA GLY A 349 13.72 19.94 -10.41
C GLY A 349 14.72 18.90 -9.87
N PHE A 350 14.47 18.40 -8.65
CA PHE A 350 15.28 17.40 -7.94
C PHE A 350 14.96 15.94 -8.32
N LEU A 351 14.45 15.70 -9.53
CA LEU A 351 14.04 14.35 -9.93
C LEU A 351 15.27 13.42 -10.04
N PRO A 352 15.24 12.22 -9.43
CA PRO A 352 16.33 11.26 -9.57
C PRO A 352 16.31 10.64 -10.98
N PRO A 353 17.43 10.05 -11.47
CA PRO A 353 17.47 9.42 -12.80
C PRO A 353 16.37 8.38 -13.04
N GLN A 354 15.91 7.71 -11.98
CA GLN A 354 14.83 6.72 -12.03
C GLN A 354 13.47 7.30 -12.42
N ALA A 355 13.26 8.62 -12.24
CA ALA A 355 12.06 9.31 -12.68
C ALA A 355 11.97 9.34 -14.21
N PHE A 356 13.10 9.50 -14.91
CA PHE A 356 13.13 9.52 -16.37
C PHE A 356 12.85 8.16 -16.98
N LEU A 357 13.47 7.11 -16.48
CA LEU A 357 13.31 5.76 -17.02
C LEU A 357 13.25 4.74 -15.88
N SER A 358 12.06 4.43 -15.36
CA SER A 358 11.93 3.43 -14.32
C SER A 358 12.35 2.03 -14.79
N ASN A 359 12.73 1.13 -13.86
CA ASN A 359 13.01 -0.27 -14.20
C ASN A 359 11.79 -0.95 -14.85
N THR A 360 10.58 -0.56 -14.43
CA THR A 360 9.31 -1.08 -14.97
C THR A 360 9.13 -0.66 -16.42
N LEU A 361 9.40 0.60 -16.75
CA LEU A 361 9.32 1.11 -18.13
C LEU A 361 10.40 0.48 -19.01
N ALA A 362 11.65 0.42 -18.54
CA ALA A 362 12.73 -0.27 -19.26
C ALA A 362 12.38 -1.73 -19.58
N LYS A 363 11.85 -2.48 -18.59
CA LYS A 363 11.39 -3.85 -18.79
C LYS A 363 10.21 -3.95 -19.75
N ALA A 364 9.30 -2.98 -19.76
CA ALA A 364 8.19 -2.93 -20.71
C ALA A 364 8.67 -2.68 -22.14
N ILE A 365 9.65 -1.79 -22.33
CA ILE A 365 10.30 -1.53 -23.62
C ILE A 365 11.03 -2.78 -24.11
N ILE A 366 11.85 -3.41 -23.26
CA ILE A 366 12.55 -4.68 -23.57
C ILE A 366 11.55 -5.75 -24.03
N LYS A 367 10.44 -5.92 -23.32
CA LYS A 367 9.41 -6.92 -23.70
C LYS A 367 8.75 -6.64 -25.05
N LYS A 368 8.78 -5.40 -25.52
CA LYS A 368 8.25 -4.97 -26.82
C LYS A 368 9.35 -4.71 -27.85
N ILE A 369 10.61 -5.08 -27.58
CA ILE A 369 11.77 -4.62 -28.37
C ILE A 369 11.68 -4.93 -29.86
N TYR A 370 11.06 -6.04 -30.25
CA TYR A 370 10.87 -6.43 -31.66
C TYR A 370 9.67 -5.75 -32.33
N TYR A 371 8.76 -5.16 -31.55
CA TYR A 371 7.67 -4.33 -32.05
C TYR A 371 8.11 -2.87 -32.22
N LEU A 372 9.12 -2.42 -31.49
CA LEU A 372 9.66 -1.06 -31.51
C LEU A 372 10.74 -0.89 -32.60
N ASP A 373 10.40 -1.31 -33.82
CA ASP A 373 11.26 -1.32 -35.02
C ASP A 373 11.36 0.03 -35.73
N THR A 374 10.54 1.02 -35.34
CA THR A 374 10.62 2.40 -35.83
C THR A 374 10.60 3.39 -34.68
N LYS A 375 11.08 4.62 -34.93
CA LYS A 375 11.10 5.71 -33.94
C LYS A 375 9.69 6.11 -33.52
N GLU A 376 8.73 6.11 -34.45
CA GLU A 376 7.33 6.49 -34.19
C GLU A 376 6.66 5.56 -33.17
N ARG A 377 6.96 4.25 -33.24
CA ARG A 377 6.45 3.29 -32.25
C ARG A 377 7.09 3.49 -30.88
N VAL A 378 8.33 3.96 -30.84
CA VAL A 378 8.99 4.37 -29.59
C VAL A 378 8.32 5.62 -29.05
N ASP A 379 8.08 6.64 -29.89
CA ASP A 379 7.34 7.86 -29.53
C ASP A 379 6.01 7.51 -28.86
N ASP A 380 5.23 6.61 -29.44
CA ASP A 380 3.96 6.14 -28.87
C ASP A 380 4.11 5.51 -27.48
N VAL A 381 5.21 4.82 -27.21
CA VAL A 381 5.48 4.18 -25.91
C VAL A 381 6.00 5.18 -24.87
N VAL A 382 6.76 6.19 -25.29
CA VAL A 382 7.33 7.19 -24.39
C VAL A 382 6.44 8.43 -24.24
N LYS A 383 5.37 8.54 -25.03
CA LYS A 383 4.42 9.65 -24.99
C LYS A 383 3.82 9.82 -23.59
N GLY A 384 3.84 11.06 -23.09
CA GLY A 384 3.36 11.39 -21.75
C GLY A 384 4.30 10.93 -20.61
N THR A 385 5.50 10.47 -20.94
CA THR A 385 6.56 10.20 -19.97
C THR A 385 7.65 11.25 -20.08
N GLU A 386 8.56 11.27 -19.10
CA GLU A 386 9.76 12.10 -19.07
C GLU A 386 10.75 11.79 -20.22
N LEU A 387 10.49 10.72 -21.00
CA LEU A 387 11.25 10.34 -22.19
C LEU A 387 10.69 10.88 -23.51
N GLU A 388 9.57 11.62 -23.51
CA GLU A 388 8.93 12.12 -24.74
C GLU A 388 9.88 12.99 -25.59
N GLY A 389 10.85 13.68 -24.98
CA GLY A 389 11.90 14.44 -25.67
C GLY A 389 13.18 13.64 -26.00
N PHE A 390 13.22 12.35 -25.69
CA PHE A 390 14.41 11.47 -25.79
C PHE A 390 14.16 10.21 -26.61
N SER A 391 13.09 10.18 -27.41
CA SER A 391 12.68 8.99 -28.15
C SER A 391 13.73 8.46 -29.13
N GLU A 392 14.52 9.34 -29.73
CA GLU A 392 15.63 8.98 -30.62
C GLU A 392 16.70 8.18 -29.89
N MET A 393 17.16 8.65 -28.73
CA MET A 393 18.10 7.91 -27.88
C MET A 393 17.52 6.57 -27.42
N VAL A 394 16.22 6.53 -27.09
CA VAL A 394 15.54 5.29 -26.72
C VAL A 394 15.50 4.32 -27.91
N TYR A 395 15.24 4.80 -29.11
CA TYR A 395 15.21 3.99 -30.33
C TYR A 395 16.58 3.42 -30.68
N ASP A 396 17.65 4.22 -30.61
CA ASP A 396 19.02 3.77 -30.86
C ASP A 396 19.41 2.65 -29.89
N VAL A 397 19.11 2.83 -28.60
CA VAL A 397 19.31 1.77 -27.60
C VAL A 397 18.45 0.53 -27.88
N CYS A 398 17.25 0.70 -28.45
CA CYS A 398 16.46 -0.46 -28.86
C CYS A 398 17.13 -1.24 -29.99
N VAL A 399 17.76 -0.56 -30.96
CA VAL A 399 18.55 -1.19 -32.03
C VAL A 399 19.73 -1.96 -31.44
N GLU A 400 20.54 -1.31 -30.60
CA GLU A 400 21.69 -1.94 -29.92
C GLU A 400 21.27 -3.18 -29.12
N VAL A 401 20.15 -3.11 -28.37
CA VAL A 401 19.65 -4.22 -27.57
C VAL A 401 19.20 -5.39 -28.45
N ARG A 402 18.62 -5.14 -29.63
CA ARG A 402 18.28 -6.21 -30.57
C ARG A 402 19.52 -6.92 -31.09
N GLU A 403 20.55 -6.19 -31.47
CA GLU A 403 21.83 -6.76 -31.94
C GLU A 403 22.51 -7.61 -30.85
N MET A 404 22.50 -7.12 -29.60
CA MET A 404 22.96 -7.89 -28.45
C MET A 404 22.15 -9.20 -28.27
N PHE A 405 20.83 -9.15 -28.46
CA PHE A 405 19.99 -10.35 -28.33
C PHE A 405 20.27 -11.36 -29.44
N GLU A 406 20.53 -10.93 -30.68
CA GLU A 406 20.94 -11.85 -31.75
C GLU A 406 22.29 -12.51 -31.44
N THR A 407 23.23 -11.77 -30.85
CA THR A 407 24.52 -12.31 -30.41
C THR A 407 24.35 -13.38 -29.33
N ILE A 408 23.52 -13.12 -28.30
CA ILE A 408 23.21 -14.09 -27.23
C ILE A 408 22.52 -15.34 -27.79
N ARG A 409 21.60 -15.18 -28.76
CA ARG A 409 20.95 -16.30 -29.46
C ARG A 409 21.95 -17.14 -30.24
N ALA A 410 22.83 -16.50 -31.01
CA ALA A 410 23.82 -17.19 -31.80
C ALA A 410 24.76 -18.03 -30.91
N ALA A 411 25.21 -17.45 -29.79
CA ALA A 411 26.01 -18.14 -28.79
C ALA A 411 25.26 -19.36 -28.19
N ALA A 412 24.03 -19.16 -27.71
CA ALA A 412 23.23 -20.25 -27.15
C ALA A 412 22.91 -21.36 -28.17
N LYS A 413 22.77 -21.01 -29.46
CA LYS A 413 22.59 -21.99 -30.55
C LYS A 413 23.90 -22.77 -30.82
N ALA A 414 25.03 -22.09 -30.82
CA ALA A 414 26.35 -22.71 -30.99
C ALA A 414 26.67 -23.68 -29.84
N GLU A 415 26.38 -23.30 -28.59
CA GLU A 415 26.53 -24.18 -27.42
C GLU A 415 25.65 -25.43 -27.52
N LYS A 416 24.39 -25.28 -27.94
CA LYS A 416 23.49 -26.42 -28.17
C LYS A 416 23.97 -27.33 -29.29
N ALA A 417 24.50 -26.77 -30.38
CA ALA A 417 25.08 -27.56 -31.47
C ALA A 417 26.34 -28.32 -31.04
N GLY A 418 27.16 -27.73 -30.15
CA GLY A 418 28.35 -28.38 -29.59
C GLY A 418 28.02 -29.51 -28.60
N ASN A 419 27.00 -29.34 -27.76
CA ASN A 419 26.59 -30.35 -26.78
C ASN A 419 25.69 -31.46 -27.37
N GLY A 420 24.99 -31.20 -28.47
CA GLY A 420 24.06 -32.15 -29.11
C GLY A 420 24.72 -33.39 -29.71
N GLY A 421 26.05 -33.44 -29.80
CA GLY A 421 26.79 -34.62 -30.29
C GLY A 421 27.01 -35.73 -29.25
N ARG A 422 26.59 -35.57 -27.99
CA ARG A 422 27.00 -36.48 -26.90
C ARG A 422 25.87 -37.15 -26.10
N THR A 423 24.60 -36.96 -26.47
CA THR A 423 23.43 -37.54 -25.78
C THR A 423 22.45 -38.19 -26.75
N GLY A 424 22.97 -38.95 -27.71
CA GLY A 424 22.21 -39.79 -28.64
C GLY A 424 22.30 -41.27 -28.29
N GLN A 425 22.01 -41.64 -27.05
CA GLN A 425 21.60 -43.00 -26.70
C GLN A 425 20.97 -42.97 -25.30
N GLU A 426 19.82 -43.65 -25.16
CA GLU A 426 19.01 -43.86 -23.96
C GLU A 426 17.91 -42.82 -23.67
N GLY A 427 16.67 -43.21 -23.99
CA GLY A 427 15.48 -42.77 -23.25
C GLY A 427 14.37 -42.14 -24.08
N GLU A 428 13.74 -42.89 -24.98
CA GLU A 428 12.32 -42.65 -25.29
C GLU A 428 11.52 -42.87 -24.00
N SER A 429 11.02 -41.79 -23.39
CA SER A 429 9.85 -41.87 -22.51
C SER A 429 8.83 -40.86 -22.98
N GLU A 430 7.77 -41.38 -23.58
CA GLU A 430 6.47 -40.75 -23.72
C GLU A 430 6.03 -40.16 -22.37
N GLY A 431 5.47 -38.96 -22.41
CA GLY A 431 5.00 -38.24 -21.24
C GLY A 431 4.21 -37.03 -21.69
N ASP A 432 3.03 -37.31 -22.22
CA ASP A 432 1.90 -36.39 -22.33
C ASP A 432 1.65 -35.68 -20.99
N GLU A 433 1.23 -34.41 -21.09
CA GLU A 433 0.03 -33.84 -20.45
C GLU A 433 0.22 -32.35 -20.15
N ASP A 434 -0.52 -31.57 -20.94
CA ASP A 434 -1.00 -30.23 -20.63
C ASP A 434 -1.81 -30.24 -19.32
N GLU A 435 -1.80 -29.13 -18.55
CA GLU A 435 -3.03 -28.49 -18.05
C GLU A 435 -2.73 -27.19 -17.25
N ASP A 436 -3.32 -26.11 -17.77
CA ASP A 436 -3.88 -24.87 -17.18
C ASP A 436 -3.08 -23.88 -16.30
#